data_AF-A0A7X7NS85-F1
#
_entry.id   AF-A0A7X7NS85-F1
#
_cell.length_a   1.000
_cell.length_b   1.000
_cell.length_c   1.000
_cell.angle_alpha   90.00
_cell.angle_beta   90.00
_cell.angle_gamma   90.00
#
_symmetry.space_group_name_H-M   'P 1'
#
loop_
_entity.id
_entity.type
_entity.pdbx_description
1 polymer ?
#
loop_
_entity_poly.entity_id
_entity_poly.type
_entity_poly.pdbx_seq_one_letter_code
_entity_poly.pdbx_strand_id
1 'polypeptide(L)'
;MGGWIRSARVLVGLALVALVVGGAVLGASLAAHQSARGDLNMLRAANANLEMTVQARIDEVRGQRSLSLTSADDDALAEKVDVLRKLAPDTAGPGLEEVLALDAAFGTPDEPSAPLMGMGLALDSLTWDTTLPVVDRIEAAQARVWWSFWVTGSAVVLLLVAALARLRPTES
;
A
#
# COMPACT_ATOMS: atom_id res chain seq x y z
N MET A 1 22.89 -47.91 -12.43
CA MET A 1 22.42 -46.61 -11.92
C MET A 1 21.16 -46.21 -12.69
N GLY A 2 19.96 -46.51 -12.20
CA GLY A 2 18.74 -46.37 -13.01
C GLY A 2 17.45 -46.31 -12.20
N GLY A 3 17.44 -45.51 -11.14
CA GLY A 3 16.37 -45.52 -10.12
C GLY A 3 15.62 -44.20 -9.93
N TRP A 4 15.55 -43.30 -10.92
CA TRP A 4 15.04 -41.93 -10.71
C TRP A 4 13.70 -41.59 -11.39
N ILE A 5 13.04 -42.53 -12.07
CA ILE A 5 11.69 -42.32 -12.63
C ILE A 5 10.68 -43.19 -11.88
N ARG A 6 10.47 -42.90 -10.60
CA ARG A 6 9.34 -43.48 -9.84
C ARG A 6 8.05 -42.78 -10.28
N SER A 7 7.43 -43.36 -11.31
CA SER A 7 6.05 -43.19 -11.80
C SER A 7 5.65 -41.81 -12.32
N ALA A 8 5.47 -41.69 -13.64
CA ALA A 8 4.89 -40.52 -14.33
C ALA A 8 3.53 -40.05 -13.77
N ARG A 9 2.81 -40.90 -13.02
CA ARG A 9 1.59 -40.53 -12.29
C ARG A 9 1.87 -39.61 -11.09
N VAL A 10 2.99 -39.81 -10.39
CA VAL A 10 3.41 -38.96 -9.25
C VAL A 10 3.78 -37.57 -9.75
N LEU A 11 4.50 -37.46 -10.87
CA LEU A 11 4.83 -36.16 -11.49
C LEU A 11 3.58 -35.40 -11.95
N VAL A 12 2.61 -36.09 -12.56
CA VAL A 12 1.33 -35.50 -12.94
C VAL A 12 0.54 -35.05 -11.71
N GLY A 13 0.49 -35.86 -10.65
CA GLY A 13 -0.17 -35.50 -9.39
C GLY A 13 0.46 -34.24 -8.75
N LEU A 14 1.79 -34.18 -8.68
CA LEU A 14 2.50 -33.00 -8.15
C LEU A 14 2.27 -31.75 -8.99
N ALA A 15 2.27 -31.88 -10.33
CA ALA A 15 2.00 -30.74 -11.21
C ALA A 15 0.56 -30.24 -11.10
N LEU A 16 -0.43 -31.13 -10.93
CA LEU A 16 -1.81 -30.74 -10.68
C LEU A 16 -1.97 -30.04 -9.32
N VAL A 17 -1.32 -30.53 -8.27
CA VAL A 17 -1.30 -29.87 -6.96
C VAL A 17 -0.65 -28.49 -7.07
N ALA A 18 0.47 -28.37 -7.77
CA ALA A 18 1.14 -27.09 -8.00
C ALA A 18 0.27 -26.10 -8.78
N LEU A 19 -0.53 -26.56 -9.75
CA LEU A 19 -1.49 -25.73 -10.48
C LEU A 19 -2.63 -25.24 -9.58
N VAL A 20 -3.22 -26.11 -8.78
CA VAL A 20 -4.32 -25.75 -7.87
C VAL A 20 -3.84 -24.77 -6.81
N VAL A 21 -2.73 -25.09 -6.14
CA VAL A 21 -2.16 -24.24 -5.08
C VAL A 21 -1.67 -22.92 -5.68
N GLY A 22 -0.92 -22.97 -6.79
CA GLY A 22 -0.41 -21.77 -7.43
C GLY A 22 -1.51 -20.85 -7.96
N GLY A 23 -2.59 -21.41 -8.53
CA GLY A 23 -3.77 -20.65 -8.95
C GLY A 23 -4.49 -19.97 -7.77
N ALA A 24 -4.66 -20.69 -6.66
CA ALA A 24 -5.27 -20.14 -5.45
C ALA A 24 -4.42 -18.99 -4.86
N VAL A 25 -3.10 -19.17 -4.78
CA VAL A 25 -2.18 -18.13 -4.29
C VAL A 25 -2.15 -16.93 -5.24
N LEU A 26 -2.18 -17.13 -6.57
CA LEU A 26 -2.29 -16.06 -7.55
C LEU A 26 -3.55 -15.23 -7.32
N GLY A 27 -4.71 -15.89 -7.22
CA GLY A 27 -6.00 -15.22 -7.00
C GLY A 27 -6.02 -14.42 -5.70
N ALA A 28 -5.59 -15.03 -4.58
CA ALA A 28 -5.54 -14.37 -3.28
C ALA A 28 -4.57 -13.18 -3.28
N SER A 29 -3.41 -13.31 -3.93
CA SER A 29 -2.41 -12.24 -3.99
C SER A 29 -2.86 -11.08 -4.89
N LEU A 30 -3.55 -11.36 -6.00
CA LEU A 30 -4.16 -10.33 -6.85
C LEU A 30 -5.26 -9.55 -6.13
N ALA A 31 -6.13 -10.25 -5.40
CA ALA A 31 -7.16 -9.62 -4.58
C ALA A 31 -6.54 -8.73 -3.48
N ALA A 32 -5.52 -9.24 -2.78
CA ALA A 32 -4.79 -8.48 -1.76
C ALA A 32 -4.12 -7.23 -2.35
N HIS A 33 -3.53 -7.34 -3.54
CA HIS A 33 -2.90 -6.23 -4.26
C HIS A 33 -3.90 -5.15 -4.66
N GLN A 34 -5.09 -5.54 -5.16
CA GLN A 34 -6.15 -4.60 -5.51
C GLN A 34 -6.71 -3.89 -4.28
N SER A 35 -6.95 -4.63 -3.20
CA SER A 35 -7.40 -4.05 -1.93
C SER A 35 -6.39 -3.03 -1.40
N ALA A 36 -5.11 -3.39 -1.33
CA ALA A 36 -4.07 -2.50 -0.81
C ALA A 36 -3.87 -1.25 -1.68
N ARG A 37 -4.06 -1.34 -3.01
CA ARG A 37 -4.10 -0.15 -3.87
C ARG A 37 -5.29 0.76 -3.57
N GLY A 38 -6.45 0.19 -3.26
CA GLY A 38 -7.61 0.93 -2.80
C GLY A 38 -7.31 1.71 -1.52
N ASP A 39 -6.74 1.02 -0.51
CA ASP A 39 -6.30 1.63 0.75
C ASP A 39 -5.32 2.79 0.50
N LEU A 40 -4.31 2.57 -0.35
CA LEU A 40 -3.29 3.58 -0.67
C LEU A 40 -3.89 4.83 -1.31
N ASN A 41 -4.86 4.65 -2.22
CA ASN A 41 -5.53 5.78 -2.86
C ASN A 41 -6.38 6.57 -1.86
N MET A 42 -7.06 5.90 -0.93
CA MET A 42 -7.81 6.57 0.14
C MET A 42 -6.89 7.36 1.07
N LEU A 43 -5.76 6.79 1.46
CA LEU A 43 -4.76 7.49 2.30
C LEU A 43 -4.16 8.69 1.58
N ARG A 44 -3.78 8.56 0.30
CA ARG A 44 -3.27 9.68 -0.49
C ARG A 44 -4.29 10.81 -0.62
N ALA A 45 -5.56 10.48 -0.87
CA ALA A 45 -6.61 11.47 -0.92
C ALA A 45 -6.83 12.16 0.44
N ALA A 46 -6.76 11.40 1.54
CA ALA A 46 -6.91 11.94 2.88
C ALA A 46 -5.73 12.86 3.28
N ASN A 47 -4.49 12.46 2.99
CA ASN A 47 -3.29 13.28 3.19
C ASN A 47 -3.34 14.56 2.36
N ALA A 48 -3.69 14.48 1.07
CA ALA A 48 -3.81 15.66 0.21
C ALA A 48 -4.92 16.63 0.68
N ASN A 49 -6.03 16.11 1.19
CA ASN A 49 -7.10 16.93 1.76
C ASN A 49 -6.63 17.64 3.04
N LEU A 50 -5.90 16.93 3.92
CA LEU A 50 -5.33 17.54 5.13
C LEU A 50 -4.32 18.64 4.77
N GLU A 51 -3.40 18.36 3.86
CA GLU A 51 -2.39 19.32 3.38
C GLU A 51 -3.06 20.56 2.79
N MET A 52 -4.10 20.39 1.96
CA MET A 52 -4.86 21.51 1.39
C MET A 52 -5.55 22.35 2.45
N THR A 53 -6.17 21.73 3.46
CA THR A 53 -6.82 22.44 4.57
C THR A 53 -5.80 23.22 5.40
N VAL A 54 -4.66 22.61 5.74
CA VAL A 54 -3.58 23.27 6.47
C VAL A 54 -3.01 24.44 5.66
N GLN A 55 -2.79 24.25 4.36
CA GLN A 55 -2.26 25.29 3.50
C GLN A 55 -3.23 26.46 3.32
N ALA A 56 -4.54 26.20 3.20
CA ALA A 56 -5.56 27.24 3.17
C ALA A 56 -5.53 28.10 4.45
N ARG A 57 -5.35 27.47 5.62
CA ARG A 57 -5.24 28.19 6.90
C ARG A 57 -3.93 28.99 7.00
N ILE A 58 -2.80 28.44 6.55
CA ILE A 58 -1.53 29.17 6.46
C ILE A 58 -1.67 30.39 5.55
N ASP A 59 -2.31 30.24 4.40
CA ASP A 59 -2.53 31.34 3.45
C ASP A 59 -3.47 32.41 4.03
N GLU A 60 -4.47 32.04 4.82
CA GLU A 60 -5.34 32.98 5.52
C GLU A 60 -4.57 33.79 6.57
N VAL A 61 -3.72 33.13 7.38
CA VAL A 61 -2.87 33.79 8.38
C VAL A 61 -1.84 34.72 7.71
N ARG A 62 -1.25 34.33 6.58
CA ARG A 62 -0.22 35.12 5.87
C ARG A 62 -0.77 36.17 4.89
N GLY A 63 -2.02 36.03 4.44
CA GLY A 63 -2.52 36.56 3.17
C GLY A 63 -3.45 37.78 3.22
N GLN A 64 -3.39 38.64 4.23
CA GLN A 64 -4.04 39.98 4.15
C GLN A 64 -5.60 40.00 4.07
N ARG A 65 -6.31 38.92 4.43
CA ARG A 65 -7.72 39.02 4.84
C ARG A 65 -7.78 38.83 6.35
N SER A 66 -8.02 39.94 7.04
CA SER A 66 -8.26 40.02 8.48
C SER A 66 -9.54 39.28 8.85
N LEU A 67 -9.54 37.96 8.81
CA LEU A 67 -10.52 37.13 9.49
C LEU A 67 -9.72 36.17 10.35
N SER A 68 -9.90 36.30 11.67
CA SER A 68 -9.43 35.33 12.63
C SER A 68 -9.86 33.92 12.19
N LEU A 69 -8.98 32.93 12.33
CA LEU A 69 -9.33 31.51 12.25
C LEU A 69 -10.68 31.27 12.92
N THR A 70 -11.63 30.71 12.18
CA THR A 70 -12.99 30.52 12.66
C THR A 70 -13.16 29.12 13.22
N SER A 71 -14.20 28.92 14.04
CA SER A 71 -14.55 27.58 14.51
C SER A 71 -14.87 26.62 13.37
N ALA A 72 -15.31 27.13 12.21
CA ALA A 72 -15.57 26.30 11.03
C ALA A 72 -14.27 25.75 10.42
N ASP A 73 -13.16 26.48 10.51
CA ASP A 73 -11.85 26.04 10.02
C ASP A 73 -11.26 24.98 10.96
N ASP A 74 -11.45 25.15 12.27
CA ASP A 74 -11.08 24.18 13.29
C ASP A 74 -11.85 22.86 13.13
N ASP A 75 -13.17 22.95 12.89
CA ASP A 75 -14.04 21.80 12.61
C ASP A 75 -13.60 21.07 11.33
N ALA A 76 -13.26 21.82 10.27
CA ALA A 76 -12.78 21.26 9.01
C ALA A 76 -11.45 20.52 9.19
N LEU A 77 -10.48 21.09 9.92
CA LEU A 77 -9.22 20.44 10.23
C LEU A 77 -9.46 19.17 11.07
N ALA A 78 -10.29 19.27 12.12
CA ALA A 78 -10.61 18.15 12.98
C ALA A 78 -11.25 16.99 12.20
N GLU A 79 -12.11 17.28 11.23
CA GLU A 79 -12.69 16.28 10.33
C GLU A 79 -11.60 15.55 9.53
N LYS A 80 -10.63 16.28 8.94
CA LYS A 80 -9.56 15.64 8.13
C LYS A 80 -8.61 14.82 8.99
N VAL A 81 -8.29 15.31 10.19
CA VAL A 81 -7.51 14.57 11.19
C VAL A 81 -8.22 13.29 11.60
N ASP A 82 -9.52 13.34 11.87
CA ASP A 82 -10.31 12.16 12.25
C ASP A 82 -10.40 11.13 11.12
N VAL A 83 -10.54 11.58 9.87
CA VAL A 83 -10.50 10.69 8.69
C VAL A 83 -9.16 9.95 8.62
N LEU A 84 -8.03 10.65 8.72
CA LEU A 84 -6.71 10.01 8.68
C LEU A 84 -6.49 9.07 9.87
N ARG A 85 -6.91 9.47 11.06
CA ARG A 85 -6.83 8.63 12.26
C ARG A 85 -7.64 7.33 12.12
N LYS A 86 -8.79 7.37 11.45
CA LYS A 86 -9.60 6.18 11.17
C LYS A 86 -8.98 5.29 10.09
N LEU A 87 -8.35 5.89 9.08
CA LEU A 87 -7.73 5.14 7.98
C LEU A 87 -6.38 4.52 8.39
N ALA A 88 -5.64 5.15 9.29
CA ALA A 88 -4.31 4.72 9.74
C ALA A 88 -4.15 4.88 11.26
N PRO A 89 -4.91 4.12 12.08
CA PRO A 89 -4.94 4.30 13.54
C PRO A 89 -3.60 4.04 14.21
N ASP A 90 -2.81 3.12 13.67
CA ASP A 90 -1.55 2.68 14.27
C ASP A 90 -0.36 3.59 13.90
N THR A 91 -0.45 4.35 12.82
CA THR A 91 0.68 5.11 12.28
C THR A 91 0.46 6.61 12.19
N ALA A 92 -0.79 7.09 12.08
CA ALA A 92 -1.08 8.51 11.93
C ALA A 92 -0.98 9.31 13.24
N GLY A 93 -1.10 8.66 14.41
CA GLY A 93 -1.24 9.33 15.71
C GLY A 93 -0.18 10.38 16.00
N PRO A 94 1.12 10.03 16.04
CA PRO A 94 2.20 10.98 16.36
C PRO A 94 2.29 12.13 15.36
N GLY A 95 2.21 11.86 14.06
CA GLY A 95 2.29 12.90 13.03
C GLY A 95 1.10 13.86 13.07
N LEU A 96 -0.11 13.36 13.33
CA LEU A 96 -1.30 14.21 13.50
C LEU A 96 -1.20 15.09 14.75
N GLU A 97 -0.64 14.59 15.85
CA GLU A 97 -0.40 15.39 17.06
C GLU A 97 0.62 16.50 16.81
N GLU A 98 1.68 16.23 16.06
CA GLU A 98 2.68 17.23 15.67
C GLU A 98 2.06 18.30 14.75
N VAL A 99 1.28 17.91 13.75
CA VAL A 99 0.54 18.83 12.87
C VAL A 99 -0.38 19.74 13.70
N LEU A 100 -1.15 19.18 14.64
CA LEU A 100 -2.03 19.97 15.52
C LEU A 100 -1.26 20.93 16.44
N ALA A 101 -0.11 20.50 16.96
CA ALA A 101 0.72 21.34 17.82
C ALA A 101 1.34 22.50 17.04
N LEU A 102 1.82 22.25 15.82
CA LEU A 102 2.34 23.28 14.92
C LEU A 102 1.25 24.22 14.44
N ASP A 103 0.06 23.70 14.20
CA ASP A 103 -1.11 24.48 13.81
C ASP A 103 -1.53 25.47 14.91
N ALA A 104 -1.59 25.01 16.17
CA ALA A 104 -1.91 25.85 17.31
C ALA A 104 -0.85 26.93 17.59
N ALA A 105 0.37 26.77 17.06
CA ALA A 105 1.42 27.79 17.16
C ALA A 105 1.26 28.91 16.11
N PHE A 106 0.45 28.69 15.06
CA PHE A 106 0.21 29.72 14.03
C PHE A 106 -0.57 30.90 14.59
N GLY A 107 -0.14 32.11 14.21
CA GLY A 107 -0.79 33.36 14.64
C GLY A 107 -0.42 33.81 16.07
N THR A 108 0.55 33.17 16.71
CA THR A 108 1.15 33.71 17.94
C THR A 108 2.13 34.85 17.62
N PRO A 109 2.18 35.93 18.41
CA PRO A 109 2.90 37.16 18.06
C PRO A 109 4.43 37.04 17.95
N ASP A 110 5.01 35.91 18.35
CA ASP A 110 6.47 35.66 18.33
C ASP A 110 6.96 34.90 17.09
N GLU A 111 6.12 34.73 16.06
CA GLU A 111 6.34 33.82 14.92
C GLU A 111 7.68 34.05 14.17
N PRO A 112 8.70 33.20 14.34
CA PRO A 112 9.81 33.10 13.40
C PRO A 112 9.31 32.36 12.15
N SER A 113 10.05 32.38 11.05
CA SER A 113 9.76 31.58 9.85
C SER A 113 9.86 30.05 10.03
N ALA A 114 10.19 29.57 11.24
CA ALA A 114 10.44 28.16 11.58
C ALA A 114 9.20 27.22 11.66
N PRO A 115 8.02 27.63 12.14
CA PRO A 115 6.85 26.76 12.30
C PRO A 115 6.32 26.23 10.96
N LEU A 116 6.50 26.97 9.88
CA LEU A 116 5.96 26.60 8.56
C LEU A 116 6.82 25.58 7.84
N MET A 117 8.13 25.67 8.00
CA MET A 117 9.02 24.59 7.57
C MET A 117 8.74 23.32 8.39
N GLY A 118 8.50 23.46 9.70
CA GLY A 118 8.09 22.36 10.57
C GLY A 118 6.78 21.72 10.10
N MET A 119 5.77 22.52 9.76
CA MET A 119 4.47 22.01 9.31
C MET A 119 4.56 21.24 7.99
N GLY A 120 5.34 21.74 7.03
CA GLY A 120 5.59 21.00 5.78
C GLY A 120 6.30 19.66 6.02
N LEU A 121 7.28 19.63 6.92
CA LEU A 121 7.98 18.40 7.29
C LEU A 121 7.07 17.41 8.03
N ALA A 122 6.20 17.89 8.93
CA ALA A 122 5.25 17.06 9.65
C ALA A 122 4.18 16.44 8.73
N LEU A 123 3.71 17.18 7.72
CA LEU A 123 2.79 16.66 6.72
C LEU A 123 3.44 15.63 5.78
N ASP A 124 4.69 15.87 5.38
CA ASP A 124 5.45 14.93 4.55
C ASP A 124 5.76 13.64 5.33
N SER A 125 6.23 13.75 6.57
CA SER A 125 6.48 12.58 7.44
C SER A 125 5.20 11.77 7.69
N LEU A 126 4.09 12.44 8.00
CA LEU A 126 2.79 11.80 8.16
C LEU A 126 2.36 11.05 6.88
N THR A 127 2.61 11.64 5.71
CA THR A 127 2.31 10.99 4.44
C THR A 127 3.14 9.72 4.25
N TRP A 128 4.44 9.77 4.56
CA TRP A 128 5.30 8.60 4.50
C TRP A 128 4.88 7.52 5.49
N ASP A 129 4.69 7.86 6.75
CA ASP A 129 4.36 6.90 7.83
C ASP A 129 3.01 6.21 7.61
N THR A 130 2.06 6.92 6.99
CA THR A 130 0.74 6.35 6.67
C THR A 130 0.76 5.50 5.40
N THR A 131 1.54 5.87 4.38
CA THR A 131 1.49 5.20 3.07
C THR A 131 2.51 4.07 2.92
N LEU A 132 3.69 4.16 3.53
CA LEU A 132 4.78 3.19 3.39
C LEU A 132 4.36 1.76 3.79
N PRO A 133 3.66 1.53 4.92
CA PRO A 133 3.22 0.18 5.27
C PRO A 133 2.27 -0.43 4.23
N VAL A 134 1.52 0.40 3.51
CA VAL A 134 0.62 -0.07 2.44
C VAL A 134 1.40 -0.39 1.17
N VAL A 135 2.42 0.40 0.86
CA VAL A 135 3.36 0.10 -0.24
C VAL A 135 4.05 -1.25 0.00
N ASP A 136 4.53 -1.51 1.21
CA ASP A 136 5.14 -2.80 1.58
C ASP A 136 4.18 -3.98 1.36
N ARG A 137 2.90 -3.81 1.70
CA ARG A 137 1.86 -4.83 1.46
C ARG A 137 1.66 -5.07 -0.04
N ILE A 138 1.67 -4.03 -0.87
CA ILE A 138 1.55 -4.11 -2.33
C ILE A 138 2.76 -4.87 -2.91
N GLU A 139 3.97 -4.50 -2.50
CA GLU A 139 5.19 -5.16 -2.97
C GLU A 139 5.25 -6.64 -2.57
N ALA A 140 4.88 -6.95 -1.34
CA ALA A 140 4.79 -8.33 -0.87
C ALA A 140 3.75 -9.15 -1.65
N ALA A 141 2.60 -8.57 -1.98
CA ALA A 141 1.57 -9.22 -2.80
C ALA A 141 2.08 -9.44 -4.24
N GLN A 142 2.73 -8.44 -4.83
CA GLN A 142 3.32 -8.53 -6.17
C GLN A 142 4.41 -9.61 -6.24
N ALA A 143 5.27 -9.70 -5.23
CA ALA A 143 6.29 -10.75 -5.14
C ALA A 143 5.65 -12.14 -5.13
N ARG A 144 4.56 -12.35 -4.38
CA ARG A 144 3.83 -13.62 -4.35
C ARG A 144 3.20 -13.95 -5.71
N VAL A 145 2.62 -12.95 -6.40
CA VAL A 145 2.09 -13.13 -7.76
C VAL A 145 3.21 -13.58 -8.71
N TRP A 146 4.36 -12.91 -8.68
CA TRP A 146 5.50 -13.23 -9.53
C TRP A 146 5.96 -14.68 -9.32
N TRP A 147 6.18 -15.09 -8.07
CA TRP A 147 6.59 -16.47 -7.77
C TRP A 147 5.54 -17.50 -8.19
N SER A 148 4.26 -17.22 -7.91
CA SER A 148 3.18 -18.16 -8.24
C SER A 148 2.98 -18.32 -9.74
N PHE A 149 3.24 -17.26 -10.52
CA PHE A 149 3.26 -17.32 -11.98
C PHE A 149 4.33 -18.29 -12.50
N TRP A 150 5.56 -18.19 -11.98
CA TRP A 150 6.65 -19.09 -12.38
C TRP A 150 6.42 -20.55 -11.96
N VAL A 151 5.88 -20.77 -10.76
CA VAL A 151 5.55 -22.12 -10.27
C VAL A 151 4.46 -22.77 -11.12
N THR A 152 3.38 -22.05 -11.42
CA THR A 152 2.29 -22.56 -12.27
C THR A 152 2.74 -22.77 -13.72
N GLY A 153 3.47 -21.81 -14.29
CA GLY A 153 4.05 -21.95 -15.64
C GLY A 153 4.97 -23.16 -15.77
N SER A 154 5.85 -23.38 -14.78
CA SER A 154 6.73 -24.56 -14.75
C SER A 154 5.94 -25.87 -14.64
N ALA A 155 4.86 -25.89 -13.86
CA ALA A 155 3.98 -27.05 -13.75
C ALA A 155 3.30 -27.39 -15.09
N VAL A 156 2.83 -26.38 -15.84
CA VAL A 156 2.28 -26.58 -17.20
C VAL A 156 3.33 -27.17 -18.14
N VAL A 157 4.55 -26.62 -18.15
CA VAL A 157 5.64 -27.12 -18.99
C VAL A 157 5.98 -28.58 -18.66
N LEU A 158 6.05 -28.94 -17.38
CA LEU A 158 6.29 -30.32 -16.95
C LEU A 158 5.18 -31.27 -17.42
N LEU A 159 3.92 -30.85 -17.37
CA LEU A 159 2.79 -31.62 -17.89
C LEU A 159 2.88 -31.82 -19.40
N LEU A 160 3.28 -30.79 -20.15
CA LEU A 160 3.46 -30.88 -21.60
C LEU A 160 4.61 -31.83 -21.97
N VAL A 161 5.75 -31.74 -21.27
CA VAL A 161 6.88 -32.67 -21.47
C VAL A 161 6.47 -34.10 -21.14
N ALA A 162 5.75 -34.31 -20.03
CA ALA A 162 5.26 -35.65 -19.66
C ALA A 162 4.26 -36.21 -20.68
N ALA A 163 3.40 -35.36 -21.27
CA ALA A 163 2.48 -35.75 -22.32
C ALA A 163 3.22 -36.12 -23.61
N LEU A 164 4.17 -35.30 -24.06
CA LEU A 164 5.00 -35.56 -25.24
C LEU A 164 5.85 -36.84 -25.09
N ALA A 165 6.41 -37.08 -23.91
CA ALA A 165 7.18 -38.29 -23.62
C ALA A 165 6.34 -39.58 -23.70
N ARG A 166 5.03 -39.50 -23.43
CA ARG A 166 4.10 -40.63 -23.61
C ARG A 166 3.67 -40.84 -25.07
N LEU A 167 3.84 -39.83 -25.93
CA LEU A 167 3.43 -39.86 -27.33
C LEU A 167 4.55 -40.31 -28.28
N ARG A 168 5.81 -40.38 -27.83
CA ARG A 168 6.89 -40.97 -28.65
C ARG A 168 6.68 -42.50 -28.72
N PRO A 169 6.36 -43.08 -29.90
CA PRO A 169 6.37 -44.52 -30.06
C PRO A 169 7.81 -45.00 -29.83
N THR A 170 7.95 -46.10 -29.09
CA THR A 170 9.19 -46.89 -29.10
C THR A 170 9.43 -47.32 -30.54
N GLU A 171 10.33 -46.64 -31.24
CA GLU A 171 10.89 -47.15 -32.49
C GLU A 171 11.64 -48.44 -32.15
N SER A 172 10.99 -49.56 -32.45
CA SER A 172 11.53 -50.92 -32.47
C SER A 172 12.09 -51.25 -33.84
#